data_AF-A0A523U9N8-F1
#
_entry.id   AF-A0A523U9N8-F1
#
_cell.length_a   1.000
_cell.length_b   1.000
_cell.length_c   1.000
_cell.angle_alpha   90.00
_cell.angle_beta   90.00
_cell.angle_gamma   90.00
#
_symmetry.space_group_name_H-M   'P 1'
#
loop_
_entity.id
_entity.type
_entity.pdbx_description
1 polymer ?
#
loop_
_entity_poly.entity_id
_entity_poly.type
_entity_poly.pdbx_seq_one_letter_code
_entity_poly.pdbx_strand_id
1 'polypeptide(L)'
;MGLSIFYTFEFRGTKTALLKKLEWLRSRFGDFPVESVGEIVEIKRARLERGFARQSEKRALENMLGLTMMLSYFRQTKADKALMEIVMRIGGTGNVGKLSPRDRRRYHRLRIKTGEVSQRRADRIKKLGNGILLAVDVGEGCESFDIMLGRLGNGNLWRGQGFTKTQYAVHFLTCHLAVAEMLDLCQDSGILKRVHDDGEFYETRDIQQLARNINASTEMIQAVTGVLKGAAKKRGFKVSANIDRSANIMKVRNKKPRPCDG
;
A
#
# COMPACT_ATOMS: atom_id res chain seq x y z
N MET A 1 5.06 4.02 11.76
CA MET A 1 4.89 3.85 10.30
C MET A 1 6.24 3.43 9.76
N GLY A 2 6.27 2.60 8.74
CA GLY A 2 7.51 2.06 8.20
C GLY A 2 7.63 2.42 6.72
N LEU A 3 8.84 2.44 6.20
CA LEU A 3 9.13 2.87 4.83
C LEU A 3 8.40 2.01 3.80
N SER A 4 7.42 2.65 3.14
CA SER A 4 6.59 2.08 2.09
C SER A 4 6.54 3.03 0.90
N ILE A 5 6.56 2.46 -0.31
CA ILE A 5 6.26 3.20 -1.54
C ILE A 5 4.81 2.88 -1.91
N PHE A 6 3.94 3.88 -1.86
CA PHE A 6 2.54 3.79 -2.26
C PHE A 6 2.39 4.21 -3.71
N TYR A 7 1.62 3.45 -4.49
CA TYR A 7 1.43 3.74 -5.91
C TYR A 7 -0.01 3.52 -6.35
N THR A 8 -0.41 4.26 -7.37
CA THR A 8 -1.73 4.18 -8.01
C THR A 8 -1.52 3.99 -9.51
N PHE A 9 -2.24 3.05 -10.10
CA PHE A 9 -2.24 2.79 -11.53
C PHE A 9 -3.59 3.18 -12.15
N GLU A 10 -3.56 3.76 -13.35
CA GLU A 10 -4.75 4.00 -14.18
C GLU A 10 -4.41 3.67 -15.63
N PHE A 11 -5.26 2.88 -16.28
CA PHE A 11 -5.15 2.61 -17.71
C PHE A 11 -6.52 2.73 -18.38
N ARG A 12 -6.57 3.37 -19.56
CA ARG A 12 -7.78 3.49 -20.38
C ARG A 12 -7.60 2.76 -21.69
N GLY A 13 -8.29 1.64 -21.84
CA GLY A 13 -8.21 0.82 -23.05
C GLY A 13 -8.81 -0.57 -22.89
N THR A 14 -8.59 -1.39 -23.91
CA THR A 14 -9.05 -2.77 -23.93
C THR A 14 -8.18 -3.65 -23.02
N LYS A 15 -8.75 -4.79 -22.60
CA LYS A 15 -7.99 -5.82 -21.85
C LYS A 15 -6.72 -6.24 -22.61
N THR A 16 -6.83 -6.46 -23.91
CA THR A 16 -5.71 -6.87 -24.77
C THR A 16 -4.58 -5.83 -24.78
N ALA A 17 -4.92 -4.54 -24.85
CA ALA A 17 -3.91 -3.48 -24.79
C ALA A 17 -3.23 -3.42 -23.42
N LEU A 18 -3.98 -3.63 -22.33
CA LEU A 18 -3.40 -3.72 -20.99
C LEU A 18 -2.45 -4.92 -20.87
N LEU A 19 -2.86 -6.11 -21.32
CA LEU A 19 -2.04 -7.31 -21.29
C LEU A 19 -0.72 -7.11 -22.04
N LYS A 20 -0.75 -6.49 -23.23
CA LYS A 20 0.48 -6.17 -23.98
C LYS A 20 1.44 -5.29 -23.17
N LYS A 21 0.93 -4.30 -22.42
CA LYS A 21 1.76 -3.45 -21.56
C LYS A 21 2.32 -4.22 -20.36
N LEU A 22 1.51 -5.07 -19.75
CA LEU A 22 1.95 -5.89 -18.63
C LEU A 22 3.00 -6.94 -19.04
N GLU A 23 2.87 -7.55 -20.23
CA GLU A 23 3.89 -8.45 -20.76
C GLU A 23 5.20 -7.71 -21.06
N TRP A 24 5.11 -6.49 -21.60
CA TRP A 24 6.28 -5.64 -21.79
C TRP A 24 6.95 -5.28 -20.44
N LEU A 25 6.17 -4.94 -19.41
CA LEU A 25 6.72 -4.68 -18.07
C LEU A 25 7.35 -5.94 -17.47
N ARG A 26 6.64 -7.07 -17.56
CA ARG A 26 7.10 -8.37 -17.06
C ARG A 26 8.45 -8.76 -17.65
N SER A 27 8.64 -8.61 -18.96
CA SER A 27 9.91 -8.95 -19.60
C SER A 27 11.06 -8.04 -19.14
N ARG A 28 10.79 -6.76 -18.85
CA ARG A 28 11.78 -5.81 -18.34
C ARG A 28 12.09 -6.00 -16.87
N PHE A 29 11.10 -6.41 -16.06
CA PHE A 29 11.30 -6.69 -14.65
C PHE A 29 12.27 -7.85 -14.42
N GLY A 30 12.42 -8.75 -15.39
CA GLY A 30 13.43 -9.81 -15.35
C GLY A 30 14.89 -9.31 -15.38
N ASP A 31 15.13 -8.06 -15.77
CA ASP A 31 16.46 -7.45 -15.80
C ASP A 31 16.88 -6.87 -14.43
N PHE A 32 15.96 -6.81 -13.45
CA PHE A 32 16.19 -6.24 -12.13
C PHE A 32 16.73 -7.28 -11.14
N PRO A 33 17.40 -6.86 -10.06
CA PRO A 33 17.83 -7.75 -8.97
C PRO A 33 16.64 -8.13 -8.07
N VAL A 34 15.62 -8.76 -8.64
CA VAL A 34 14.41 -9.25 -7.96
C VAL A 34 14.47 -10.77 -7.78
N GLU A 35 13.75 -11.31 -6.81
CA GLU A 35 13.70 -12.76 -6.58
C GLU A 35 12.93 -13.49 -7.67
N SER A 36 11.75 -12.98 -8.04
CA SER A 36 10.97 -13.56 -9.13
C SER A 36 9.98 -12.57 -9.72
N VAL A 37 9.70 -12.74 -11.01
CA VAL A 37 8.61 -12.05 -11.70
C VAL A 37 7.50 -13.07 -11.98
N GLY A 38 6.35 -12.88 -11.33
CA GLY A 38 5.22 -13.79 -11.45
C GLY A 38 4.56 -13.77 -12.85
N GLU A 39 3.67 -14.74 -13.06
CA GLU A 39 2.80 -14.76 -14.23
C GLU A 39 1.71 -13.69 -14.14
N ILE A 40 1.19 -13.28 -15.30
CA ILE A 40 0.03 -12.39 -15.35
C ILE A 40 -1.24 -13.21 -15.05
N VAL A 41 -1.88 -12.92 -13.92
CA VAL A 41 -3.06 -13.63 -13.45
C VAL A 41 -4.33 -12.83 -13.74
N GLU A 42 -5.28 -13.43 -14.44
CA GLU A 42 -6.62 -12.88 -14.58
C GLU A 42 -7.51 -13.27 -13.41
N ILE A 43 -8.06 -12.26 -12.73
CA ILE A 43 -9.01 -12.42 -11.64
C ILE A 43 -10.41 -12.15 -12.19
N LYS A 44 -11.12 -13.22 -12.53
CA LYS A 44 -12.45 -13.14 -13.18
C LYS A 44 -13.53 -12.49 -12.31
N ARG A 45 -13.37 -12.51 -10.97
CA ARG A 45 -14.36 -11.98 -10.05
C ARG A 45 -13.72 -11.40 -8.79
N ALA A 46 -14.07 -10.16 -8.45
CA ALA A 46 -13.71 -9.55 -7.18
C ALA A 46 -14.63 -10.03 -6.04
N ARG A 47 -14.06 -10.18 -4.84
CA ARG A 47 -14.78 -10.48 -3.58
C ARG A 47 -14.50 -9.41 -2.53
N LEU A 48 -15.37 -9.37 -1.52
CA LEU A 48 -15.25 -8.52 -0.33
C LEU A 48 -15.90 -9.27 0.83
N GLU A 49 -15.24 -10.35 1.25
CA GLU A 49 -15.61 -11.17 2.40
C GLU A 49 -14.80 -10.75 3.64
N ARG A 50 -15.32 -11.07 4.83
CA ARG A 50 -14.60 -10.81 6.08
C ARG A 50 -13.61 -11.93 6.35
N GLY A 51 -12.37 -11.56 6.73
CA GLY A 51 -11.34 -12.48 7.20
C GLY A 51 -10.45 -13.02 6.09
N PHE A 52 -9.18 -12.61 6.08
CA PHE A 52 -8.16 -13.09 5.13
C PHE A 52 -7.51 -14.42 5.57
N ALA A 53 -7.54 -14.73 6.86
CA ALA A 53 -6.63 -15.70 7.48
C ALA A 53 -6.92 -17.20 7.25
N ARG A 54 -8.01 -17.57 6.56
CA ARG A 54 -8.40 -18.98 6.33
C ARG A 54 -8.96 -19.22 4.93
N GLN A 55 -8.35 -18.61 3.93
CA GLN A 55 -8.85 -18.69 2.56
C GLN A 55 -7.79 -19.29 1.64
N SER A 56 -8.23 -19.98 0.58
CA SER A 56 -7.32 -20.38 -0.49
C SER A 56 -6.70 -19.15 -1.13
N GLU A 57 -5.50 -19.28 -1.68
CA GLU A 57 -4.76 -18.21 -2.37
C GLU A 57 -5.64 -17.46 -3.38
N LYS A 58 -6.37 -18.21 -4.22
CA LYS A 58 -7.35 -17.64 -5.16
C LYS A 58 -8.37 -16.72 -4.46
N ARG A 59 -8.95 -17.14 -3.34
CA ARG A 59 -9.93 -16.31 -2.62
C ARG A 59 -9.29 -15.08 -1.99
N ALA A 60 -8.04 -15.20 -1.52
CA ALA A 60 -7.28 -14.06 -1.02
C ALA A 60 -7.08 -13.01 -2.14
N LEU A 61 -6.68 -13.44 -3.35
CA LEU A 61 -6.55 -12.56 -4.51
C LEU A 61 -7.88 -11.92 -4.93
N GLU A 62 -8.95 -12.69 -4.97
CA GLU A 62 -10.29 -12.16 -5.29
C GLU A 62 -10.71 -11.09 -4.26
N ASN A 63 -10.43 -11.30 -2.96
CA ASN A 63 -10.71 -10.34 -1.90
C ASN A 63 -9.81 -9.10 -1.94
N MET A 64 -8.52 -9.29 -2.24
CA MET A 64 -7.58 -8.20 -2.42
C MET A 64 -8.00 -7.31 -3.59
N LEU A 65 -8.38 -7.90 -4.73
CA LEU A 65 -8.93 -7.16 -5.87
C LEU A 65 -10.15 -6.33 -5.47
N GLY A 66 -11.10 -6.91 -4.74
CA GLY A 66 -12.29 -6.16 -4.35
C GLY A 66 -11.99 -5.01 -3.39
N LEU A 67 -11.03 -5.17 -2.48
CA LEU A 67 -10.55 -4.09 -1.62
C LEU A 67 -9.86 -2.99 -2.45
N THR A 68 -8.95 -3.36 -3.36
CA THR A 68 -8.27 -2.44 -4.27
C THR A 68 -9.27 -1.64 -5.11
N MET A 69 -10.29 -2.30 -5.65
CA MET A 69 -11.36 -1.65 -6.41
C MET A 69 -12.20 -0.72 -5.55
N MET A 70 -12.51 -1.10 -4.30
CA MET A 70 -13.26 -0.25 -3.37
C MET A 70 -12.56 1.09 -3.19
N LEU A 71 -11.24 1.06 -2.98
CA LEU A 71 -10.44 2.25 -2.73
C LEU A 71 -10.17 3.07 -4.01
N SER A 72 -10.05 2.41 -5.17
CA SER A 72 -9.65 3.07 -6.43
C SER A 72 -10.83 3.66 -7.22
N TYR A 73 -12.02 3.07 -7.15
CA TYR A 73 -13.18 3.53 -7.93
C TYR A 73 -14.10 4.48 -7.17
N PHE A 74 -14.18 4.34 -5.84
CA PHE A 74 -15.20 5.01 -5.07
C PHE A 74 -14.60 6.09 -4.19
N ARG A 75 -14.78 7.34 -4.61
CA ARG A 75 -14.41 8.50 -3.79
C ARG A 75 -15.19 8.52 -2.49
N GLN A 76 -14.54 8.98 -1.42
CA GLN A 76 -15.19 9.24 -0.14
C GLN A 76 -16.39 10.20 -0.32
N THR A 77 -17.55 9.82 0.21
CA THR A 77 -18.72 10.69 0.23
C THR A 77 -18.58 11.82 1.25
N LYS A 78 -19.46 12.82 1.18
CA LYS A 78 -19.58 13.83 2.25
C LYS A 78 -19.86 13.20 3.62
N ALA A 79 -20.61 12.10 3.66
CA ALA A 79 -20.89 11.39 4.91
C ALA A 79 -19.65 10.67 5.43
N ASP A 80 -18.86 10.04 4.55
CA ASP A 80 -17.60 9.37 4.89
C ASP A 80 -16.62 10.39 5.50
N LYS A 81 -16.48 11.56 4.86
CA LYS A 81 -15.63 12.66 5.35
C LYS A 81 -16.07 13.18 6.71
N ALA A 82 -17.37 13.48 6.87
CA ALA A 82 -17.91 13.98 8.14
C ALA A 82 -17.80 12.94 9.27
N LEU A 83 -17.92 11.65 8.94
CA LEU A 83 -17.72 10.57 9.90
C LEU A 83 -16.25 10.51 10.34
N MET A 84 -15.32 10.57 9.39
CA MET A 84 -13.88 10.56 9.67
C MET A 84 -13.46 11.78 10.49
N GLU A 85 -13.98 12.97 10.21
CA GLU A 85 -13.74 14.18 11.00
C GLU A 85 -14.09 13.97 12.47
N ILE A 86 -15.27 13.38 12.75
CA ILE A 86 -15.67 13.04 14.13
C ILE A 86 -14.70 12.04 14.75
N VAL A 87 -14.34 10.97 14.02
CA VAL A 87 -13.43 9.92 14.50
C VAL A 87 -12.04 10.48 14.82
N MET A 88 -11.50 11.34 13.96
CA MET A 88 -10.20 11.99 14.17
C MET A 88 -10.24 12.91 15.38
N ARG A 89 -11.29 13.72 15.52
CA ARG A 89 -11.46 14.65 16.65
C ARG A 89 -11.49 13.95 18.01
N ILE A 90 -12.02 12.72 18.07
CA ILE A 90 -12.07 11.93 19.32
C ILE A 90 -10.89 10.97 19.47
N GLY A 91 -9.92 10.98 18.56
CA GLY A 91 -8.77 10.08 18.60
C GLY A 91 -9.14 8.60 18.40
N GLY A 92 -10.17 8.31 17.61
CA GLY A 92 -10.54 6.95 17.20
C GLY A 92 -11.92 6.45 17.66
N THR A 93 -12.38 5.37 17.05
CA THR A 93 -13.73 4.81 17.26
C THR A 93 -13.98 4.28 18.67
N GLY A 94 -12.92 3.92 19.42
CA GLY A 94 -13.04 3.50 20.83
C GLY A 94 -13.50 4.61 21.78
N ASN A 95 -13.37 5.88 21.37
CA ASN A 95 -13.74 7.04 22.18
C ASN A 95 -15.15 7.58 21.90
N VAL A 96 -15.98 6.87 21.12
CA VAL A 96 -17.34 7.33 20.75
C VAL A 96 -18.22 7.56 21.98
N GLY A 97 -17.98 6.86 23.09
CA GLY A 97 -18.65 7.09 24.37
C GLY A 97 -18.41 8.49 24.97
N LYS A 98 -17.30 9.15 24.62
CA LYS A 98 -16.94 10.50 25.10
C LYS A 98 -17.67 11.62 24.34
N LEU A 99 -18.41 11.29 23.28
CA LEU A 99 -19.20 12.29 22.53
C LEU A 99 -20.42 12.75 23.33
N SER A 100 -20.77 14.04 23.16
CA SER A 100 -22.05 14.57 23.62
C SER A 100 -23.24 13.78 23.04
N PRO A 101 -24.40 13.76 23.69
CA PRO A 101 -25.57 13.02 23.17
C PRO A 101 -25.95 13.40 21.74
N ARG A 102 -25.82 14.69 21.38
CA ARG A 102 -26.08 15.19 20.02
C ARG A 102 -25.08 14.63 19.01
N ASP A 103 -23.78 14.68 19.31
CA ASP A 103 -22.74 14.21 18.41
C ASP A 103 -22.71 12.69 18.29
N ARG A 104 -23.04 11.95 19.36
CA ARG A 104 -23.19 10.50 19.31
C ARG A 104 -24.32 10.09 18.37
N ARG A 105 -25.49 10.76 18.43
CA ARG A 105 -26.58 10.56 17.47
C ARG A 105 -26.16 10.88 16.04
N ARG A 106 -25.42 11.98 15.85
CA ARG A 106 -24.86 12.34 14.52
C ARG A 106 -23.90 11.27 14.01
N TYR A 107 -22.98 10.78 14.84
CA TYR A 107 -22.04 9.70 14.53
C TYR A 107 -22.76 8.44 14.07
N HIS A 108 -23.76 7.95 14.83
CA HIS A 108 -24.51 6.75 14.46
C HIS A 108 -25.25 6.89 13.13
N ARG A 109 -25.91 8.05 12.89
CA ARG A 109 -26.56 8.32 11.59
C ARG A 109 -25.57 8.31 10.44
N LEU A 110 -24.41 8.96 10.60
CA LEU A 110 -23.36 8.97 9.57
C LEU A 110 -22.76 7.58 9.34
N ARG A 111 -22.58 6.80 10.41
CA ARG A 111 -22.09 5.42 10.34
C ARG A 111 -23.04 4.50 9.57
N ILE A 112 -24.35 4.60 9.82
CA ILE A 112 -25.38 3.86 9.08
C ILE A 112 -25.34 4.24 7.60
N LYS A 113 -25.38 5.54 7.30
CA LYS A 113 -25.34 6.05 5.92
C LYS A 113 -24.08 5.62 5.16
N THR A 114 -22.92 5.72 5.81
CA THR A 114 -21.63 5.27 5.25
C THR A 114 -21.64 3.76 5.02
N GLY A 115 -22.22 2.99 5.96
CA GLY A 115 -22.38 1.54 5.85
C GLY A 115 -23.23 1.12 4.65
N GLU A 116 -24.40 1.73 4.45
CA GLU A 116 -25.27 1.44 3.30
C GLU A 116 -24.61 1.76 1.96
N VAL A 117 -23.89 2.89 1.90
CA VAL A 117 -23.15 3.27 0.68
C VAL A 117 -22.01 2.28 0.43
N SER A 118 -21.25 1.91 1.47
CA SER A 118 -20.20 0.92 1.38
C SER A 118 -20.74 -0.44 0.92
N GLN A 119 -21.90 -0.85 1.42
CA GLN A 119 -22.54 -2.10 1.03
C GLN A 119 -22.94 -2.09 -0.45
N ARG A 120 -23.61 -1.02 -0.91
CA ARG A 120 -23.96 -0.85 -2.34
C ARG A 120 -22.74 -0.90 -3.26
N ARG A 121 -21.63 -0.27 -2.85
CA ARG A 121 -20.35 -0.34 -3.57
C ARG A 121 -19.80 -1.76 -3.60
N ALA A 122 -19.83 -2.45 -2.47
CA ALA A 122 -19.35 -3.83 -2.36
C ALA A 122 -20.17 -4.78 -3.24
N ASP A 123 -21.49 -4.64 -3.26
CA ASP A 123 -22.37 -5.45 -4.11
C ASP A 123 -22.09 -5.21 -5.59
N ARG A 124 -21.85 -3.96 -5.99
CA ARG A 124 -21.45 -3.61 -7.35
C ARG A 124 -20.11 -4.24 -7.74
N ILE A 125 -19.11 -4.21 -6.85
CA ILE A 125 -17.80 -4.86 -7.07
C ILE A 125 -17.98 -6.38 -7.19
N LYS A 126 -18.72 -7.02 -6.28
CA LYS A 126 -18.95 -8.47 -6.31
C LYS A 126 -19.67 -8.94 -7.58
N LYS A 127 -20.51 -8.08 -8.15
CA LYS A 127 -21.29 -8.36 -9.37
C LYS A 127 -20.49 -8.12 -10.65
N LEU A 128 -19.69 -7.06 -10.70
CA LEU A 128 -19.10 -6.55 -11.95
C LEU A 128 -17.57 -6.53 -11.96
N GLY A 129 -16.93 -6.66 -10.80
CA GLY A 129 -15.49 -6.49 -10.64
C GLY A 129 -14.72 -7.68 -11.18
N ASN A 130 -13.78 -7.39 -12.06
CA ASN A 130 -12.74 -8.31 -12.54
C ASN A 130 -11.42 -7.54 -12.63
N GLY A 131 -10.30 -8.23 -12.74
CA GLY A 131 -8.98 -7.59 -12.72
C GLY A 131 -7.88 -8.44 -13.28
N ILE A 132 -6.70 -7.85 -13.36
CA ILE A 132 -5.45 -8.48 -13.76
C ILE A 132 -4.41 -8.13 -12.68
N LEU A 133 -3.57 -9.11 -12.35
CA LEU A 133 -2.45 -8.98 -11.43
C LEU A 133 -1.16 -9.40 -12.14
N LEU A 134 -0.12 -8.60 -11.99
CA LEU A 134 1.28 -9.00 -12.13
C LEU A 134 1.95 -8.76 -10.78
N ALA A 135 2.46 -9.80 -10.14
CA ALA A 135 3.16 -9.72 -8.86
C ALA A 135 4.66 -9.96 -9.08
N VAL A 136 5.48 -9.17 -8.40
CA VAL A 136 6.95 -9.30 -8.43
C VAL A 136 7.43 -9.50 -7.00
N ASP A 137 8.14 -10.59 -6.75
CA ASP A 137 8.85 -10.78 -5.50
C ASP A 137 10.17 -10.03 -5.56
N VAL A 138 10.28 -8.97 -4.78
CA VAL A 138 11.41 -8.03 -4.86
C VAL A 138 12.64 -8.59 -4.14
N GLY A 139 12.44 -9.27 -3.01
CA GLY A 139 13.54 -9.74 -2.17
C GLY A 139 13.13 -10.08 -0.74
N GLU A 140 13.91 -10.94 -0.09
CA GLU A 140 13.65 -11.45 1.25
C GLU A 140 13.34 -10.32 2.25
N GLY A 141 12.17 -10.39 2.87
CA GLY A 141 11.70 -9.41 3.86
C GLY A 141 11.08 -8.13 3.28
N CYS A 142 11.08 -7.99 1.95
CA CYS A 142 10.30 -6.99 1.23
C CYS A 142 8.87 -7.50 1.01
N GLU A 143 7.89 -6.59 0.99
CA GLU A 143 6.60 -6.94 0.38
C GLU A 143 6.75 -7.04 -1.14
N SER A 144 5.84 -7.76 -1.79
CA SER A 144 5.83 -7.83 -3.25
C SER A 144 5.52 -6.48 -3.88
N PHE A 145 5.99 -6.29 -5.11
CA PHE A 145 5.56 -5.21 -5.98
C PHE A 145 4.44 -5.71 -6.89
N ASP A 146 3.21 -5.35 -6.53
CA ASP A 146 2.01 -5.83 -7.21
C ASP A 146 1.39 -4.76 -8.12
N ILE A 147 1.29 -5.07 -9.41
CA ILE A 147 0.47 -4.32 -10.37
C ILE A 147 -0.91 -4.98 -10.45
N MET A 148 -1.81 -4.60 -9.54
CA MET A 148 -3.19 -5.08 -9.52
C MET A 148 -4.16 -4.04 -10.07
N LEU A 149 -4.70 -4.27 -11.27
CA LEU A 149 -5.65 -3.39 -11.97
C LEU A 149 -7.03 -4.04 -12.05
N GLY A 150 -8.03 -3.44 -11.43
CA GLY A 150 -9.43 -3.86 -11.54
C GLY A 150 -10.23 -3.01 -12.52
N ARG A 151 -11.31 -3.56 -13.07
CA ARG A 151 -12.34 -2.83 -13.83
C ARG A 151 -13.75 -3.24 -13.42
N LEU A 152 -14.69 -2.32 -13.58
CA LEU A 152 -16.13 -2.58 -13.37
C LEU A 152 -16.79 -2.94 -14.70
N GLY A 153 -17.30 -4.17 -14.80
CA GLY A 153 -18.02 -4.67 -15.98
C GLY A 153 -17.11 -4.68 -17.21
N ASN A 154 -17.66 -4.24 -18.34
CA ASN A 154 -16.95 -4.12 -19.62
C ASN A 154 -16.39 -2.72 -19.87
N GLY A 155 -16.23 -1.91 -18.82
CA GLY A 155 -15.62 -0.58 -18.94
C GLY A 155 -14.19 -0.63 -19.48
N ASN A 156 -13.75 0.48 -20.08
CA ASN A 156 -12.38 0.66 -20.59
C ASN A 156 -11.42 1.25 -19.56
N LEU A 157 -11.92 1.69 -18.40
CA LEU A 157 -11.11 2.23 -17.32
C LEU A 157 -10.69 1.10 -16.38
N TRP A 158 -9.39 0.95 -16.19
CA TRP A 158 -8.73 0.06 -15.24
C TRP A 158 -8.05 0.89 -14.16
N ARG A 159 -8.23 0.52 -12.89
CA ARG A 159 -7.59 1.21 -11.77
C ARG A 159 -7.13 0.24 -10.70
N GLY A 160 -6.03 0.63 -10.08
CA GLY A 160 -5.37 -0.13 -9.05
C GLY A 160 -4.65 0.81 -8.11
N GLN A 161 -4.43 0.34 -6.89
CA GLN A 161 -3.47 0.95 -5.99
C GLN A 161 -2.86 -0.15 -5.13
N GLY A 162 -1.63 0.07 -4.73
CA GLY A 162 -0.87 -0.85 -3.90
C GLY A 162 0.18 -0.08 -3.12
N PHE A 163 0.96 -0.82 -2.37
CA PHE A 163 2.17 -0.32 -1.75
C PHE A 163 3.16 -1.47 -1.64
N THR A 164 4.44 -1.12 -1.59
CA THR A 164 5.51 -2.06 -1.33
C THR A 164 6.31 -1.56 -0.13
N LYS A 165 6.23 -2.28 0.98
CA LYS A 165 7.06 -2.02 2.15
C LYS A 165 8.44 -2.66 2.00
N THR A 166 9.46 -1.81 1.92
CA THR A 166 10.84 -2.28 1.74
C THR A 166 11.62 -2.29 3.06
N GLN A 167 11.13 -1.64 4.11
CA GLN A 167 11.85 -1.42 5.36
C GLN A 167 12.48 -2.68 5.99
N TYR A 168 11.85 -3.85 5.85
CA TYR A 168 12.31 -5.08 6.49
C TYR A 168 13.10 -6.00 5.57
N ALA A 169 13.37 -5.56 4.34
CA ALA A 169 14.13 -6.35 3.39
C ALA A 169 15.57 -6.53 3.86
N VAL A 170 16.13 -7.72 3.65
CA VAL A 170 17.53 -8.07 3.95
C VAL A 170 18.48 -7.14 3.18
N HIS A 171 18.16 -6.85 1.92
CA HIS A 171 18.87 -5.90 1.08
C HIS A 171 18.01 -4.66 0.79
N PHE A 172 17.64 -3.93 1.85
CA PHE A 172 16.73 -2.76 1.79
C PHE A 172 17.02 -1.78 0.65
N LEU A 173 18.25 -1.28 0.54
CA LEU A 173 18.57 -0.26 -0.46
C LEU A 173 18.33 -0.80 -1.87
N THR A 174 18.83 -2.01 -2.17
CA THR A 174 18.63 -2.67 -3.46
C THR A 174 17.15 -2.84 -3.78
N CYS A 175 16.36 -3.37 -2.84
CA CYS A 175 14.92 -3.56 -3.03
C CYS A 175 14.18 -2.24 -3.26
N HIS A 176 14.52 -1.20 -2.49
CA HIS A 176 13.88 0.10 -2.59
C HIS A 176 14.19 0.81 -3.91
N LEU A 177 15.45 0.76 -4.36
CA LEU A 177 15.85 1.28 -5.66
C LEU A 177 15.17 0.50 -6.80
N ALA A 178 15.13 -0.84 -6.72
CA ALA A 178 14.47 -1.67 -7.72
C ALA A 178 12.97 -1.32 -7.85
N VAL A 179 12.25 -1.13 -6.73
CA VAL A 179 10.85 -0.70 -6.78
C VAL A 179 10.70 0.68 -7.42
N ALA A 180 11.58 1.63 -7.10
CA ALA A 180 11.55 2.96 -7.71
C ALA A 180 11.78 2.91 -9.24
N GLU A 181 12.73 2.12 -9.71
CA GLU A 181 13.01 1.96 -11.13
C GLU A 181 11.90 1.17 -11.87
N MET A 182 11.32 0.14 -11.24
CA MET A 182 10.15 -0.55 -11.80
C MET A 182 8.94 0.38 -11.92
N LEU A 183 8.77 1.33 -11.00
CA LEU A 183 7.77 2.39 -11.10
C LEU A 183 8.06 3.33 -12.28
N ASP A 184 9.33 3.66 -12.55
CA ASP A 184 9.69 4.45 -13.73
C ASP A 184 9.29 3.74 -15.03
N LEU A 185 9.50 2.42 -15.14
CA LEU A 185 8.99 1.64 -16.27
C LEU A 185 7.45 1.63 -16.35
N CYS A 186 6.77 1.62 -15.20
CA CYS A 186 5.31 1.76 -15.17
C CYS A 186 4.84 3.14 -15.66
N GLN A 187 5.64 4.19 -15.41
CA GLN A 187 5.42 5.53 -15.95
C GLN A 187 5.61 5.56 -17.46
N ASP A 188 6.71 4.99 -17.97
CA ASP A 188 7.01 4.92 -19.40
C ASP A 188 5.97 4.12 -20.18
N SER A 189 5.45 3.04 -19.59
CA SER A 189 4.35 2.27 -20.17
C SER A 189 3.00 3.02 -20.12
N GLY A 190 2.91 4.14 -19.39
CA GLY A 190 1.73 5.00 -19.30
C GLY A 190 0.62 4.45 -18.41
N ILE A 191 0.93 3.58 -17.45
CA ILE A 191 -0.06 3.05 -16.48
C ILE A 191 0.08 3.67 -15.10
N LEU A 192 1.23 4.25 -14.76
CA LEU A 192 1.45 4.89 -13.47
C LEU A 192 0.68 6.22 -13.36
N LYS A 193 -0.11 6.36 -12.30
CA LYS A 193 -0.91 7.57 -12.06
C LYS A 193 -0.34 8.46 -10.96
N ARG A 194 0.19 7.87 -9.89
CA ARG A 194 0.72 8.59 -8.74
C ARG A 194 1.63 7.66 -7.93
N VAL A 195 2.68 8.24 -7.36
CA VAL A 195 3.53 7.62 -6.34
C VAL A 195 3.56 8.52 -5.12
N HIS A 196 3.72 7.91 -3.95
CA HIS A 196 4.07 8.57 -2.70
C HIS A 196 5.04 7.65 -1.97
N ASP A 197 6.28 8.08 -1.84
CA ASP A 197 7.31 7.34 -1.13
C ASP A 197 7.53 7.95 0.26
N ASP A 198 7.32 7.18 1.33
CA ASP A 198 7.61 7.61 2.70
C ASP A 198 9.10 7.96 2.89
N GLY A 199 9.97 7.43 2.03
CA GLY A 199 11.40 7.73 1.98
C GLY A 199 11.76 9.01 1.23
N GLU A 200 10.81 9.54 0.46
CA GLU A 200 10.99 10.66 -0.48
C GLU A 200 12.08 10.43 -1.54
N PHE A 201 12.55 9.20 -1.72
CA PHE A 201 13.56 8.87 -2.71
C PHE A 201 12.99 8.91 -4.12
N TYR A 202 11.80 8.37 -4.33
CA TYR A 202 11.20 8.32 -5.67
C TYR A 202 11.10 9.72 -6.31
N GLU A 203 10.71 10.72 -5.52
CA GLU A 203 10.55 12.10 -5.97
C GLU A 203 11.88 12.86 -6.08
N THR A 204 12.81 12.65 -5.14
CA THR A 204 14.05 13.46 -5.04
C THR A 204 15.26 12.82 -5.73
N ARG A 205 15.25 11.49 -5.84
CA ARG A 205 16.41 10.64 -6.16
C ARG A 205 17.63 10.91 -5.27
N ASP A 206 17.43 11.47 -4.08
CA ASP A 206 18.48 11.74 -3.10
C ASP A 206 18.61 10.58 -2.10
N ILE A 207 19.69 9.80 -2.26
CA ILE A 207 20.02 8.69 -1.35
C ILE A 207 20.28 9.20 0.09
N GLN A 208 20.76 10.42 0.28
CA GLN A 208 20.95 10.98 1.62
C GLN A 208 19.61 11.32 2.28
N GLN A 209 18.62 11.78 1.50
CA GLN A 209 17.26 11.98 2.00
C GLN A 209 16.64 10.66 2.42
N LEU A 210 16.74 9.63 1.57
CA LEU A 210 16.31 8.27 1.90
C LEU A 210 16.96 7.78 3.20
N ALA A 211 18.28 7.95 3.32
CA ALA A 211 19.06 7.52 4.48
C ALA A 211 18.61 8.22 5.78
N ARG A 212 18.31 9.53 5.73
CA ARG A 212 17.76 10.26 6.89
C ARG A 212 16.38 9.72 7.29
N ASN A 213 15.51 9.52 6.30
CA ASN A 213 14.12 9.09 6.53
C ASN A 213 14.03 7.64 7.05
N ILE A 214 14.87 6.72 6.55
CA ILE A 214 14.94 5.34 7.08
C ILE A 214 15.48 5.30 8.49
N ASN A 215 16.54 6.05 8.79
CA ASN A 215 17.12 6.05 10.13
C ASN A 215 16.11 6.57 11.16
N ALA A 216 15.46 7.70 10.86
CA ALA A 216 14.42 8.27 11.74
C ALA A 216 13.26 7.29 11.95
N SER A 217 12.79 6.63 10.89
CA SER A 217 11.72 5.63 10.97
C SER A 217 12.11 4.41 11.79
N THR A 218 13.33 3.88 11.58
CA THR A 218 13.88 2.73 12.31
C THR A 218 14.04 3.06 13.80
N GLU A 219 14.62 4.21 14.14
CA GLU A 219 14.78 4.66 15.52
C GLU A 219 13.43 4.80 16.24
N MET A 220 12.43 5.43 15.59
CA MET A 220 11.09 5.56 16.14
C MET A 220 10.46 4.18 16.43
N ILE A 221 10.55 3.25 15.47
CA ILE A 221 9.98 1.90 15.62
C ILE A 221 10.70 1.13 16.73
N GLN A 222 12.02 1.25 16.83
CA GLN A 222 12.80 0.65 17.91
C GLN A 222 12.41 1.19 19.28
N ALA A 223 12.24 2.51 19.41
CA ALA A 223 11.82 3.15 20.66
C ALA A 223 10.44 2.65 21.11
N VAL A 224 9.44 2.67 20.22
CA VAL A 224 8.08 2.18 20.51
C VAL A 224 8.09 0.69 20.86
N THR A 225 8.82 -0.11 20.09
CA THR A 225 8.96 -1.56 20.32
C THR A 225 9.61 -1.84 21.67
N GLY A 226 10.63 -1.07 22.06
CA GLY A 226 11.30 -1.17 23.35
C GLY A 226 10.35 -0.92 24.52
N VAL A 227 9.54 0.14 24.44
CA VAL A 227 8.52 0.45 25.46
C VAL A 227 7.49 -0.68 25.57
N LEU A 228 6.98 -1.18 24.43
CA LEU A 228 6.00 -2.26 24.40
C LEU A 228 6.57 -3.57 24.98
N LYS A 229 7.80 -3.94 24.62
CA LYS A 229 8.50 -5.10 25.18
C LYS A 229 8.69 -4.98 26.68
N GLY A 230 9.09 -3.80 27.16
CA GLY A 230 9.23 -3.53 28.59
C GLY A 230 7.91 -3.72 29.36
N ALA A 231 6.82 -3.16 28.83
CA ALA A 231 5.49 -3.30 29.43
C ALA A 231 4.97 -4.75 29.38
N ALA A 232 5.17 -5.45 28.26
CA ALA A 232 4.77 -6.84 28.08
C ALA A 232 5.54 -7.79 29.01
N LYS A 233 6.87 -7.61 29.13
CA LYS A 233 7.72 -8.41 30.03
C LYS A 233 7.26 -8.30 31.48
N LYS A 234 6.90 -7.09 31.95
CA LYS A 234 6.33 -6.87 33.30
C LYS A 234 5.01 -7.63 33.54
N ARG A 235 4.32 -8.01 32.47
CA ARG A 235 3.06 -8.77 32.50
C ARG A 235 3.22 -10.25 32.10
N GLY A 236 4.47 -10.73 31.97
CA GLY A 236 4.76 -12.13 31.60
C GLY A 236 4.57 -12.46 30.12
N PHE A 237 4.41 -11.47 29.24
CA PHE A 237 4.26 -11.68 27.80
C PHE A 237 5.58 -11.48 27.04
N LYS A 238 5.79 -12.26 25.98
CA LYS A 238 6.86 -12.09 25.01
C LYS A 238 6.35 -11.36 23.77
N VAL A 239 7.00 -10.27 23.39
CA VAL A 239 6.69 -9.50 22.18
C VAL A 239 7.84 -9.64 21.20
N SER A 240 7.53 -9.99 19.95
CA SER A 240 8.46 -9.98 18.82
C SER A 240 8.01 -8.94 17.80
N ALA A 241 8.96 -8.23 17.20
CA ALA A 241 8.70 -7.28 16.13
C ALA A 241 9.61 -7.56 14.93
N ASN A 242 9.13 -7.29 13.72
CA ASN A 242 9.93 -7.52 12.50
C ASN A 242 11.22 -6.70 12.48
N ILE A 243 11.22 -5.51 13.13
CA ILE A 243 12.40 -4.65 13.26
C ILE A 243 13.56 -5.33 14.02
N ASP A 244 13.27 -6.35 14.83
CA ASP A 244 14.30 -7.08 15.58
C ASP A 244 15.21 -7.91 14.67
N ARG A 245 14.73 -8.23 13.46
CA ARG A 245 15.43 -9.05 12.47
C ARG A 245 16.10 -8.22 11.38
N SER A 246 15.55 -7.03 11.11
CA SER A 246 15.95 -6.19 9.98
C SER A 246 16.05 -4.71 10.39
N ALA A 247 17.03 -4.39 11.23
CA ALA A 247 17.35 -3.02 11.62
C ALA A 247 18.15 -2.33 10.52
N ASN A 248 17.47 -1.91 9.45
CA ASN A 248 18.09 -1.18 8.36
C ASN A 248 18.45 0.24 8.80
N ILE A 249 19.76 0.54 8.83
CA ILE A 249 20.35 1.84 9.13
C ILE A 249 21.36 2.18 8.03
N MET A 250 21.26 3.39 7.48
CA MET A 250 22.17 3.89 6.47
C MET A 250 23.14 4.92 7.05
N LYS A 251 24.40 4.90 6.61
CA LYS A 251 25.38 5.94 6.98
C LYS A 251 25.06 7.22 6.22
N VAL A 252 24.67 8.28 6.94
CA VAL A 252 24.48 9.62 6.37
C VAL A 252 25.80 10.38 6.44
N ARG A 253 26.27 10.93 5.31
CA ARG A 253 27.46 11.79 5.30
C ARG A 253 27.03 13.21 5.62
N ASN A 254 27.48 13.73 6.76
CA ASN A 254 27.37 15.16 7.08
C ASN A 254 28.45 15.94 6.31
N LYS A 255 28.31 16.10 4.98
CA LYS A 255 29.08 17.13 4.27
C LYS A 255 28.14 18.25 3.87
N LYS A 256 28.40 19.46 4.39
CA LYS A 256 27.98 20.70 3.72
C LYS A 256 28.56 20.65 2.30
N PRO A 257 27.78 20.89 1.24
CA PRO A 257 28.35 21.09 -0.09
C PRO A 257 29.39 22.21 0.02
N ARG A 258 30.61 21.94 -0.46
CA ARG A 258 31.63 22.98 -0.50
C ARG A 258 31.24 23.94 -1.64
N PRO A 259 31.39 25.26 -1.46
CA PRO A 259 31.05 26.24 -2.49
C PRO A 259 31.86 26.15 -3.80
N CYS A 260 32.74 25.16 -3.97
CA CYS A 260 33.78 25.15 -5.00
C CYS A 260 33.70 23.99 -6.00
N ASP A 261 32.63 23.20 -6.00
CA ASP A 261 32.46 22.08 -6.94
C ASP A 261 31.63 22.50 -8.19
N GLY A 262 31.79 23.76 -8.64
CA GLY A 262 31.16 24.32 -9.84
C GLY A 262 32.20 24.83 -10.84
#